data_AF-A0A4U6WLG3-F1
#
_entry.id   AF-A0A4U6WLG3-F1
#
_cell.length_a   1.000
_cell.length_b   1.000
_cell.length_c   1.000
_cell.angle_alpha   90.00
_cell.angle_beta   90.00
_cell.angle_gamma   90.00
#
_symmetry.space_group_name_H-M   'P 1'
#
loop_
_entity.id
_entity.type
_entity.pdbx_description
1 polymer ?
#
loop_
_entity_poly.entity_id
_entity_poly.type
_entity_poly.pdbx_seq_one_letter_code
_entity_poly.pdbx_strand_id
1 'polypeptide(L)'
;MCFDSFKKERFDAFEFIVLIPLPTRSMLLMIPAHDLIAMYLAIELQSLCFYVIAASKRNSEFSMEASSKYLILGAFLSGILLFGCDRTSTDQFLETSL
;
A
#
# COMPACT_ATOMS: atom_id res chain seq x y z
N MET A 1 -14.93 17.59 3.24
CA MET A 1 -15.40 16.42 4.01
C MET A 1 -14.31 15.84 4.91
N CYS A 2 -13.14 15.41 4.39
CA CYS A 2 -12.06 14.88 5.25
C CYS A 2 -11.51 15.89 6.29
N PHE A 3 -11.39 17.16 5.93
CA PHE A 3 -10.89 18.23 6.81
C PHE A 3 -11.77 18.48 8.06
N ASP A 4 -13.06 18.13 8.01
CA ASP A 4 -13.97 18.28 9.16
C ASP A 4 -13.73 17.20 10.22
N SER A 5 -13.43 15.96 9.79
CA SER A 5 -13.06 14.85 10.68
C SER A 5 -11.79 15.14 11.49
N PHE A 6 -10.78 15.77 10.87
CA PHE A 6 -9.56 16.22 11.55
C PHE A 6 -9.79 17.29 12.61
N LYS A 7 -10.82 18.10 12.46
CA LYS A 7 -11.14 19.16 13.42
C LYS A 7 -11.91 18.63 14.62
N LYS A 8 -12.64 17.52 14.43
CA LYS A 8 -13.51 16.87 15.42
C LYS A 8 -12.75 15.89 16.31
N GLU A 9 -11.78 15.18 15.75
CA GLU A 9 -10.88 14.30 16.47
C GLU A 9 -9.53 15.02 16.58
N ARG A 10 -9.09 15.35 17.81
CA ARG A 10 -7.77 15.96 18.08
C ARG A 10 -6.64 14.96 17.80
N PHE A 11 -6.48 14.58 16.54
CA PHE A 11 -5.29 13.89 16.08
C PHE A 11 -4.11 14.85 16.15
N ASP A 12 -2.95 14.34 16.54
CA ASP A 12 -1.69 15.04 16.40
C ASP A 12 -1.47 15.34 14.91
N ALA A 13 -1.86 16.55 14.51
CA ALA A 13 -1.98 16.97 13.11
C ALA A 13 -0.67 16.76 12.32
N PHE A 14 0.46 16.72 13.03
CA PHE A 14 1.79 16.55 12.46
C PHE A 14 2.03 15.17 11.83
N GLU A 15 1.60 14.08 12.47
CA GLU A 15 1.78 12.72 11.91
C GLU A 15 0.96 12.53 10.64
N PHE A 16 -0.29 13.01 10.65
CA PHE A 16 -1.19 12.86 9.52
C PHE A 16 -0.79 13.72 8.31
N ILE A 17 -0.25 14.93 8.55
CA ILE A 17 0.26 15.80 7.49
C ILE A 17 1.43 15.15 6.73
N VAL A 18 2.26 14.35 7.42
CA VAL A 18 3.37 13.61 6.79
C VAL A 18 2.88 12.33 6.12
N LEU A 19 1.90 11.64 6.70
CA LEU A 19 1.37 10.37 6.21
C LEU A 19 0.50 10.50 4.94
N ILE A 20 -0.25 11.59 4.76
CA ILE A 20 -1.11 11.80 3.58
C ILE A 20 -0.35 11.87 2.23
N PRO A 21 0.76 12.63 2.09
CA PRO A 21 1.46 12.72 0.81
C PRO A 21 2.31 11.49 0.46
N LEU A 22 2.66 10.65 1.43
CA LEU A 22 3.43 9.42 1.24
C LEU A 22 2.81 8.44 0.21
N PRO A 23 1.55 7.98 0.34
CA PRO A 23 0.92 7.09 -0.62
C PRO A 23 0.76 7.74 -2.00
N THR A 24 0.57 9.07 -2.06
CA THR A 24 0.54 9.80 -3.33
C THR A 24 1.87 9.73 -4.06
N ARG A 25 3.00 9.83 -3.36
CA ARG A 25 4.32 9.65 -3.99
C ARG A 25 4.53 8.22 -4.50
N SER A 26 4.05 7.21 -3.79
CA SER A 26 4.09 5.82 -4.24
C SER A 26 3.32 5.61 -5.54
N MET A 27 2.13 6.22 -5.68
CA MET A 27 1.37 6.22 -6.94
C MET A 27 2.17 6.85 -8.09
N LEU A 28 2.89 7.95 -7.83
CA LEU A 28 3.76 8.57 -8.85
C LEU A 28 4.89 7.64 -9.29
N LEU A 29 5.46 6.85 -8.37
CA LEU A 29 6.49 5.85 -8.69
C LEU A 29 5.95 4.68 -9.54
N MET A 30 4.65 4.42 -9.50
CA MET A 30 4.01 3.37 -10.30
C MET A 30 3.90 3.76 -11.79
N ILE A 31 3.82 5.05 -12.12
CA ILE A 31 3.61 5.55 -13.49
C ILE A 31 4.76 5.18 -14.46
N PRO A 32 6.05 5.34 -14.11
CA PRO A 32 7.16 4.94 -14.97
C PRO A 32 7.62 3.48 -14.77
N ALA A 33 6.87 2.65 -14.03
CA ALA A 33 7.30 1.29 -13.74
C ALA A 33 7.20 0.40 -14.99
N HIS A 34 8.35 0.00 -15.54
CA HIS A 34 8.45 -0.91 -16.69
C HIS A 34 8.63 -2.37 -16.29
N ASP A 35 8.93 -2.63 -15.01
CA ASP A 35 9.17 -3.96 -14.47
C ASP A 35 8.06 -4.34 -13.48
N LEU A 36 7.64 -5.61 -13.52
CA LEU A 36 6.57 -6.11 -12.64
C LEU A 36 6.96 -6.03 -11.15
N ILE A 37 8.25 -6.17 -10.82
CA ILE A 37 8.75 -6.06 -9.44
C ILE A 37 8.68 -4.61 -8.99
N ALA A 38 9.00 -3.65 -9.87
CA ALA A 38 8.87 -2.22 -9.56
C ALA A 38 7.41 -1.82 -9.33
N MET A 39 6.47 -2.35 -10.13
CA MET A 39 5.04 -2.15 -9.93
C MET A 39 4.55 -2.75 -8.60
N TYR A 40 4.96 -3.98 -8.29
CA TYR A 40 4.65 -4.65 -7.03
C TYR A 40 5.12 -3.84 -5.81
N LEU A 41 6.36 -3.34 -5.85
CA LEU A 41 6.95 -2.60 -4.74
C LEU A 41 6.26 -1.24 -4.52
N ALA A 42 5.81 -0.58 -5.59
CA ALA A 42 5.02 0.64 -5.51
C ALA A 42 3.64 0.40 -4.86
N ILE A 43 2.97 -0.71 -5.22
CA ILE A 43 1.66 -1.10 -4.66
C ILE A 43 1.78 -1.47 -3.17
N GLU A 44 2.82 -2.22 -2.80
CA GLU A 44 3.10 -2.57 -1.40
C GLU A 44 3.37 -1.33 -0.55
N LEU A 45 4.21 -0.41 -1.05
CA LEU A 45 4.50 0.83 -0.35
C LEU A 45 3.25 1.69 -0.16
N GLN A 46 2.38 1.77 -1.17
CA GLN A 46 1.11 2.48 -1.09
C GLN A 46 0.16 1.84 -0.06
N SER A 47 0.04 0.52 -0.07
CA SER A 47 -0.82 -0.24 0.85
C SER A 47 -0.36 -0.12 2.30
N LEU A 48 0.95 -0.15 2.53
CA LEU A 48 1.54 0.01 3.86
C LEU A 48 1.27 1.41 4.44
N CYS A 49 1.33 2.45 3.62
CA CYS A 49 0.95 3.80 4.04
C CYS A 49 -0.53 3.87 4.45
N PHE A 50 -1.42 3.24 3.68
CA PHE A 50 -2.85 3.18 4.03
C PHE A 50 -3.13 2.36 5.29
N TYR A 51 -2.38 1.27 5.53
CA TYR A 51 -2.45 0.53 6.78
C TYR A 51 -2.11 1.41 7.99
N VAL A 52 -1.03 2.17 7.91
CA VAL A 52 -0.60 3.08 8.99
C VAL A 52 -1.63 4.18 9.23
N ILE A 53 -2.19 4.77 8.16
CA ILE A 53 -3.25 5.78 8.25
C ILE A 53 -4.51 5.18 8.92
N ALA A 54 -4.89 3.96 8.55
CA ALA A 54 -6.05 3.27 9.13
C ALA A 54 -5.83 2.89 10.60
N ALA A 55 -4.59 2.60 11.01
CA ALA A 55 -4.20 2.28 12.39
C ALA A 55 -3.95 3.52 13.28
N SER A 56 -3.89 4.73 12.69
CA SER A 56 -3.56 5.96 13.40
C SER A 56 -4.57 6.31 14.52
N LYS A 57 -5.80 5.79 14.44
CA LYS A 57 -6.82 5.93 15.50
C LYS A 57 -6.66 4.87 16.60
N ARG A 58 -5.53 4.92 17.30
CA ARG A 58 -5.15 4.00 18.40
C ARG A 58 -6.17 3.88 19.53
N ASN A 59 -7.01 4.90 19.74
CA ASN A 59 -7.98 4.92 20.83
C ASN A 59 -9.28 4.15 20.52
N SER A 60 -9.40 3.57 19.32
CA SER A 60 -10.56 2.79 18.92
C SER A 60 -10.12 1.37 18.54
N GLU A 61 -10.59 0.39 19.30
CA GLU A 61 -10.46 -1.05 19.03
C GLU A 61 -10.82 -1.39 17.57
N PHE A 62 -11.84 -0.70 17.02
CA PHE A 62 -12.30 -0.89 15.65
C PHE A 62 -11.27 -0.48 14.59
N SER A 63 -10.48 0.57 14.83
CA SER A 63 -9.42 1.01 13.92
C SER A 63 -8.24 0.04 13.93
N MET A 64 -7.90 -0.49 15.10
CA MET A 64 -6.86 -1.52 15.22
C MET A 64 -7.30 -2.82 14.53
N GLU A 65 -8.54 -3.26 14.73
CA GLU A 65 -9.08 -4.47 14.08
C GLU A 65 -9.24 -4.29 12.57
N ALA A 66 -9.64 -3.11 12.09
CA ALA A 66 -9.70 -2.83 10.67
C ALA A 66 -8.29 -2.90 10.06
N SER A 67 -7.31 -2.23 10.68
CA SER A 67 -5.94 -2.22 10.17
C SER A 67 -5.39 -3.65 10.03
N SER A 68 -5.54 -4.51 11.05
CA SER A 68 -5.01 -5.87 11.02
C SER A 68 -5.63 -6.71 9.91
N LYS A 69 -6.94 -6.56 9.65
CA LYS A 69 -7.61 -7.20 8.50
C LYS A 69 -7.06 -6.69 7.17
N TYR A 70 -6.86 -5.38 7.03
CA TYR A 70 -6.27 -4.80 5.80
C TYR A 70 -4.83 -5.26 5.56
N LEU A 71 -4.02 -5.41 6.61
CA LEU A 71 -2.65 -5.93 6.49
C LEU A 71 -2.64 -7.39 6.03
N ILE A 72 -3.48 -8.24 6.63
CA ILE A 72 -3.57 -9.65 6.26
C ILE A 72 -4.05 -9.79 4.81
N LEU A 73 -5.06 -9.01 4.42
CA LEU A 73 -5.57 -9.02 3.04
C LEU A 73 -4.51 -8.52 2.05
N GLY A 74 -3.74 -7.50 2.43
CA GLY A 74 -2.59 -6.99 1.66
C GLY A 74 -1.52 -8.05 1.46
N ALA A 75 -1.05 -8.69 2.53
CA ALA A 75 -0.04 -9.76 2.46
C ALA A 75 -0.50 -10.94 1.59
N PHE A 76 -1.80 -11.28 1.63
CA PHE A 76 -2.37 -12.32 0.78
C PHE A 76 -2.37 -11.91 -0.71
N LEU A 77 -2.83 -10.70 -1.03
CA LEU A 77 -2.80 -10.16 -2.39
C LEU A 77 -1.37 -10.04 -2.94
N SER A 78 -0.44 -9.63 -2.08
CA SER A 78 1.00 -9.55 -2.35
C SER A 78 1.56 -10.90 -2.80
N GLY A 79 1.19 -11.99 -2.10
CA GLY A 79 1.59 -13.34 -2.48
C GLY A 79 1.03 -13.79 -3.83
N ILE A 80 -0.21 -13.44 -4.14
CA ILE A 80 -0.83 -13.74 -5.45
C ILE A 80 -0.14 -12.96 -6.58
N LEU A 81 0.14 -11.67 -6.37
CA LEU A 81 0.77 -10.81 -7.37
C LEU A 81 2.21 -11.26 -7.65
N LEU A 82 2.98 -11.59 -6.60
CA LEU A 82 4.34 -12.11 -6.73
C LEU A 82 4.35 -13.46 -7.44
N PHE A 83 3.42 -14.36 -7.14
CA PHE A 83 3.27 -15.63 -7.87
C PHE A 83 3.00 -15.41 -9.37
N GLY A 84 2.21 -14.41 -9.73
CA GLY A 84 2.02 -14.02 -11.14
C GLY A 84 3.31 -13.50 -11.78
N CYS A 85 4.04 -12.64 -11.08
CA CYS A 85 5.31 -12.07 -11.54
C CYS A 85 6.38 -13.13 -11.81
N ASP A 86 6.50 -14.12 -10.91
CA ASP A 86 7.40 -15.27 -11.05
C ASP A 86 7.10 -16.07 -12.33
N ARG A 87 5.82 -16.38 -12.54
CA ARG A 87 5.38 -17.14 -13.72
C ARG A 87 5.66 -16.40 -15.04
N THR A 88 5.29 -15.13 -15.14
CA THR A 88 5.54 -14.31 -16.34
C THR A 88 7.04 -14.13 -16.62
N SER A 89 7.86 -14.03 -15.58
CA SER A 89 9.32 -13.94 -15.73
C SER A 89 9.91 -15.22 -16.33
N THR A 90 9.29 -16.37 -16.04
CA THR A 90 9.71 -17.67 -16.58
C THR A 90 9.33 -17.83 -18.06
N ASP A 91 8.18 -17.31 -18.48
CA ASP A 91 7.75 -17.32 -19.89
C ASP A 91 8.62 -16.41 -20.77
N GLN A 92 9.02 -15.24 -20.25
CA GLN A 92 9.96 -14.32 -20.92
C GLN A 92 11.32 -15.01 -21.20
N PHE A 93 11.79 -15.85 -20.27
CA PHE A 93 13.06 -16.57 -20.40
C PHE A 93 13.02 -17.67 -21.47
N LEU A 94 11.86 -18.33 -21.63
CA LEU A 94 11.62 -19.32 -22.69
C LEU A 94 11.55 -18.68 -24.08
N GLU A 95 10.90 -17.53 -24.25
CA GLU A 95 10.89 -16.81 -25.54
C GLU A 95 12.27 -16.27 -25.92
N THR A 96 13.11 -15.88 -24.95
CA THR A 96 14.50 -15.45 -25.26
C THR A 96 15.47 -16.60 -25.56
N SER A 97 15.07 -17.85 -25.31
CA SER A 97 15.89 -19.06 -25.53
C SER A 97 15.55 -19.82 -26.82
N LEU A 98 14.63 -19.29 -27.64
CA LEU A 98 14.15 -19.84 -28.92
C LEU A 98 14.42 -18.87 -30.06
#